data_AF-A0A8I6XQ17-F1
#
_entry.id   AF-A0A8I6XQ17-F1
#
_cell.length_a   1.000
_cell.length_b   1.000
_cell.length_c   1.000
_cell.angle_alpha   90.00
_cell.angle_beta   90.00
_cell.angle_gamma   90.00
#
_symmetry.space_group_name_H-M   'P 1'
#
loop_
_entity.id
_entity.type
_entity.pdbx_description
1 polymer ?
#
loop_
_entity_poly.entity_id
_entity_poly.type
_entity_poly.pdbx_seq_one_letter_code
_entity_poly.pdbx_strand_id
1 'polypeptide(L)'
;MTSCECLVVEKVAEDHAGGGGEATAARGSGGSCAGERWAGRAPRSEAMFPIYVMGSSRARAVLLDPSAAGDPIWEAVKAEARSEAEKEPILSSFLYASVLSHDCLERALSFVLANRLEDPTLLATQLIDIFNDVMMNDADIRRSIRLDAQAFKGRDPSCAQYSWALLYLKGYHSLQSYRIAHVLWNQGRKVLALALQSRISEVFAVDIHPAAKIGEGILLDHGTGLVIGETAVVGNWVSLMQGVTLGGTGKEHGDRHPKIGQGALLGAGATILGNITVGEGAMIAAGSLVLKHVPPHSMAVGNPAKVVGYTEKEDPSLTMKHDARRDYFEHVAGSFPDGRSNGSVVK
;
A
#
# COMPACT_ATOMS: atom_id res chain seq x y z
N MET A 1 13.64 -32.97 -25.28
CA MET A 1 13.93 -32.15 -26.47
C MET A 1 12.61 -31.82 -27.13
N THR A 2 12.10 -30.62 -26.88
CA THR A 2 11.14 -29.92 -27.74
C THR A 2 11.31 -28.45 -27.39
N SER A 3 11.90 -27.72 -28.33
CA SER A 3 12.38 -26.35 -28.24
C SER A 3 11.26 -25.34 -28.48
N CYS A 4 11.32 -24.22 -27.74
CA CYS A 4 10.66 -22.97 -28.05
C CYS A 4 11.08 -22.45 -29.43
N GLU A 5 10.11 -22.00 -30.23
CA GLU A 5 10.34 -21.08 -31.34
C GLU A 5 9.94 -19.66 -30.92
N CYS A 6 10.93 -18.76 -30.95
CA CYS A 6 10.76 -17.32 -30.90
C CYS A 6 10.34 -16.81 -32.27
N LEU A 7 9.32 -15.95 -32.34
CA LEU A 7 9.00 -15.15 -33.52
C LEU A 7 9.36 -13.69 -33.25
N VAL A 8 10.45 -13.27 -33.90
CA VAL A 8 10.87 -11.88 -34.10
C VAL A 8 10.20 -11.41 -35.39
N VAL A 9 9.59 -10.21 -35.39
CA VAL A 9 9.15 -9.55 -36.62
C VAL A 9 9.84 -8.18 -36.70
N GLU A 10 10.69 -8.05 -37.72
CA GLU A 10 11.43 -6.86 -38.08
C GLU A 10 10.56 -5.82 -38.81
N LYS A 11 11.02 -4.56 -38.72
CA LYS A 11 10.56 -3.39 -39.45
C LYS A 11 10.67 -3.58 -40.97
N VAL A 12 9.68 -3.08 -41.70
CA VAL A 12 9.85 -2.67 -43.11
C VAL A 12 9.58 -1.17 -43.19
N ALA A 13 10.54 -0.45 -43.77
CA ALA A 13 10.44 0.93 -44.19
C ALA A 13 10.36 0.95 -45.71
N GLU A 14 9.45 1.72 -46.28
CA GLU A 14 9.54 2.19 -47.67
C GLU A 14 9.10 3.65 -47.74
N ASP A 15 10.02 4.48 -48.22
CA ASP A 15 9.85 5.85 -48.66
C ASP A 15 9.06 5.88 -49.98
N HIS A 16 8.22 6.90 -50.21
CA HIS A 16 8.13 7.55 -51.52
C HIS A 16 7.60 8.99 -51.42
N ALA A 17 8.22 9.83 -52.23
CA ALA A 17 8.17 11.29 -52.21
C ALA A 17 7.18 11.88 -53.23
N GLY A 18 6.81 13.15 -53.04
CA GLY A 18 6.76 14.10 -54.16
C GLY A 18 5.48 14.93 -54.37
N GLY A 19 5.62 16.25 -54.19
CA GLY A 19 4.87 17.34 -54.87
C GLY A 19 3.51 17.71 -54.26
N GLY A 20 3.13 18.95 -53.97
CA GLY A 20 3.58 20.27 -54.40
C GLY A 20 2.33 21.09 -54.80
N GLY A 21 2.12 22.28 -54.23
CA GLY A 21 1.04 23.20 -54.64
C GLY A 21 0.65 24.25 -53.60
N GLU A 22 1.09 25.48 -53.83
CA GLU A 22 0.82 26.71 -53.06
C GLU A 22 -0.62 27.24 -53.21
N ALA A 23 -1.11 27.99 -52.20
CA ALA A 23 -1.93 29.18 -52.42
C ALA A 23 -1.91 30.10 -51.18
N THR A 24 -1.72 31.39 -51.44
CA THR A 24 -1.43 32.49 -50.52
C THR A 24 -2.64 33.38 -50.20
N ALA A 25 -2.69 33.88 -48.96
CA ALA A 25 -2.97 35.26 -48.48
C ALA A 25 -4.32 35.99 -48.73
N ALA A 26 -4.87 36.54 -47.63
CA ALA A 26 -5.22 37.97 -47.38
C ALA A 26 -6.32 38.07 -46.29
N ARG A 27 -6.05 38.60 -45.08
CA ARG A 27 -6.07 40.01 -44.59
C ARG A 27 -7.45 40.67 -44.41
N GLY A 28 -7.68 41.12 -43.17
CA GLY A 28 -8.64 42.17 -42.73
C GLY A 28 -9.30 41.79 -41.40
N SER A 29 -9.57 42.65 -40.42
CA SER A 29 -9.12 43.99 -40.01
C SER A 29 -9.90 44.34 -38.72
N GLY A 30 -9.23 44.98 -37.75
CA GLY A 30 -9.86 45.92 -36.81
C GLY A 30 -10.39 45.38 -35.48
N GLY A 31 -10.04 46.07 -34.39
CA GLY A 31 -10.83 46.04 -33.14
C GLY A 31 -10.03 45.92 -31.84
N SER A 32 -9.37 47.00 -31.43
CA SER A 32 -8.87 47.20 -30.06
C SER A 32 -10.04 47.29 -29.08
N CYS A 33 -9.96 46.59 -27.93
CA CYS A 33 -10.47 47.06 -26.64
C CYS A 33 -9.78 46.29 -25.50
N ALA A 34 -9.19 47.04 -24.56
CA ALA A 34 -8.68 46.55 -23.30
C ALA A 34 -9.82 46.03 -22.41
N GLY A 35 -9.55 44.97 -21.63
CA GLY A 35 -10.53 44.40 -20.70
C GLY A 35 -9.95 43.25 -19.89
N GLU A 36 -9.30 43.62 -18.79
CA GLU A 36 -9.34 42.97 -17.47
C GLU A 36 -9.02 41.45 -17.35
N ARG A 37 -7.99 41.20 -16.55
CA ARG A 37 -7.60 39.91 -15.98
C ARG A 37 -8.77 39.28 -15.22
N TRP A 38 -9.24 38.12 -15.68
CA TRP A 38 -10.07 37.24 -14.85
C TRP A 38 -9.22 36.11 -14.27
N ALA A 39 -8.56 36.41 -13.15
CA ALA A 39 -8.01 35.41 -12.25
C ALA A 39 -9.16 34.84 -11.39
N GLY A 40 -9.99 33.98 -11.99
CA GLY A 40 -11.07 33.28 -11.29
C GLY A 40 -10.57 31.98 -10.67
N ARG A 41 -9.86 32.09 -9.53
CA ARG A 41 -9.47 30.94 -8.71
C ARG A 41 -10.73 30.42 -8.00
N ALA A 42 -11.21 29.24 -8.40
CA ALA A 42 -12.26 28.53 -7.67
C ALA A 42 -11.81 28.29 -6.22
N PRO A 43 -12.69 28.45 -5.20
CA PRO A 43 -12.31 28.22 -3.82
C PRO A 43 -12.13 26.71 -3.62
N ARG A 44 -10.87 26.28 -3.47
CA ARG A 44 -10.55 24.95 -2.93
C ARG A 44 -11.07 24.91 -1.50
N SER A 45 -12.15 24.16 -1.27
CA SER A 45 -12.53 23.72 0.06
C SER A 45 -11.54 22.67 0.54
N GLU A 46 -10.34 23.10 0.92
CA GLU A 46 -9.44 22.29 1.75
C GLU A 46 -10.02 22.29 3.16
N ALA A 47 -11.07 21.50 3.38
CA ALA A 47 -11.32 20.96 4.70
C ALA A 47 -10.17 19.99 4.98
N MET A 48 -9.06 20.51 5.51
CA MET A 48 -8.00 19.70 6.10
C MET A 48 -8.63 18.87 7.21
N PHE A 49 -9.00 17.63 6.89
CA PHE A 49 -9.16 16.58 7.90
C PHE A 49 -7.84 16.52 8.67
N PRO A 50 -7.84 16.33 10.00
CA PRO A 50 -6.62 16.40 10.80
C PRO A 50 -5.55 15.50 10.17
N ILE A 51 -4.64 16.16 9.46
CA ILE A 51 -3.55 15.54 8.73
C ILE A 51 -2.60 15.07 9.82
N TYR A 52 -2.45 13.75 9.98
CA TYR A 52 -1.45 13.12 10.83
C TYR A 52 -0.03 13.23 10.22
N VAL A 53 0.27 14.38 9.60
CA VAL A 53 1.55 14.69 8.95
C VAL A 53 2.03 16.03 9.50
N MET A 54 2.74 15.96 10.62
CA MET A 54 4.09 16.51 10.83
C MET A 54 4.41 16.60 12.33
N GLY A 55 5.58 16.09 12.69
CA GLY A 55 6.36 16.65 13.79
C GLY A 55 5.96 16.25 15.21
N SER A 56 6.74 15.32 15.76
CA SER A 56 7.13 15.31 17.18
C SER A 56 6.01 15.54 18.21
N SER A 57 5.30 14.46 18.55
CA SER A 57 4.95 14.02 19.90
C SER A 57 3.77 13.09 19.77
N ARG A 58 3.69 12.10 20.66
CA ARG A 58 2.59 11.13 20.77
C ARG A 58 1.24 11.84 20.78
N ALA A 59 0.67 12.09 19.60
CA ALA A 59 -0.72 12.46 19.48
C ALA A 59 -1.50 11.19 19.82
N ARG A 60 -2.04 11.18 21.04
CA ARG A 60 -3.03 10.21 21.46
C ARG A 60 -4.14 10.27 20.41
N ALA A 61 -4.40 9.15 19.73
CA ALA A 61 -5.48 9.04 18.76
C ALA A 61 -6.77 9.55 19.41
N VAL A 62 -7.15 10.79 19.09
CA VAL A 62 -8.49 11.27 19.39
C VAL A 62 -9.37 10.49 18.44
N LEU A 63 -9.94 9.42 18.98
CA LEU A 63 -10.98 8.63 18.36
C LEU A 63 -12.06 9.61 17.93
N LEU A 64 -12.17 9.85 16.63
CA LEU A 64 -13.40 10.40 16.07
C LEU A 64 -14.47 9.36 16.36
N ASP A 65 -15.33 9.67 17.33
CA ASP A 65 -16.61 8.99 17.53
C ASP A 65 -17.38 9.10 16.20
N PRO A 66 -17.62 7.98 15.49
CA PRO A 66 -18.34 8.01 14.21
C PRO A 66 -19.80 8.48 14.34
N SER A 67 -20.32 8.67 15.55
CA SER A 67 -21.73 8.99 15.79
C SER A 67 -22.06 10.48 15.89
N ALA A 68 -21.08 11.38 16.03
CA ALA A 68 -21.35 12.80 16.36
C ALA A 68 -21.13 13.79 15.20
N ALA A 69 -20.33 13.44 14.20
CA ALA A 69 -20.11 14.24 12.98
C ALA A 69 -19.92 13.25 11.83
N GLY A 70 -20.63 13.45 10.71
CA GLY A 70 -20.65 12.50 9.59
C GLY A 70 -19.27 12.07 9.09
N ASP A 71 -19.21 10.99 8.29
CA ASP A 71 -17.95 10.36 7.89
C ASP A 71 -17.19 11.16 6.81
N PRO A 72 -16.10 11.87 7.16
CA PRO A 72 -15.40 12.73 6.22
C PRO A 72 -14.74 11.97 5.07
N ILE A 73 -14.26 10.75 5.32
CA ILE A 73 -13.60 9.93 4.30
C ILE A 73 -14.65 9.45 3.31
N TRP A 74 -15.82 9.03 3.80
CA TRP A 74 -16.91 8.61 2.93
C TRP A 74 -17.45 9.75 2.07
N GLU A 75 -17.64 10.94 2.65
CA GLU A 75 -18.05 12.12 1.88
C GLU A 75 -17.01 12.49 0.81
N ALA A 76 -15.71 12.40 1.12
CA ALA A 76 -14.65 12.61 0.14
C ALA A 76 -14.70 11.57 -0.98
N VAL A 77 -14.85 10.27 -0.66
CA VAL A 77 -14.97 9.19 -1.65
C VAL A 77 -16.15 9.43 -2.60
N LYS A 78 -17.33 9.80 -2.07
CA LYS A 78 -18.50 10.11 -2.92
C LYS A 78 -18.27 11.32 -3.81
N ALA A 79 -17.68 12.38 -3.29
CA ALA A 79 -17.39 13.59 -4.07
C ALA A 79 -16.36 13.31 -5.17
N GLU A 80 -15.30 12.57 -4.84
CA GLU A 80 -14.27 12.11 -5.79
C GLU A 80 -14.90 11.24 -6.89
N ALA A 81 -15.69 10.22 -6.53
CA ALA A 81 -16.35 9.33 -7.49
C ALA A 81 -17.35 10.05 -8.40
N ARG A 82 -18.11 11.03 -7.89
CA ARG A 82 -19.00 11.86 -8.72
C ARG A 82 -18.20 12.67 -9.74
N SER A 83 -17.12 13.30 -9.30
CA SER A 83 -16.25 14.08 -10.20
C SER A 83 -15.61 13.21 -11.26
N GLU A 84 -15.21 11.97 -10.92
CA GLU A 84 -14.64 11.02 -11.88
C GLU A 84 -15.69 10.50 -12.87
N ALA A 85 -16.92 10.23 -12.43
CA ALA A 85 -17.99 9.77 -13.29
C ALA A 85 -18.40 10.81 -14.34
N GLU A 86 -18.27 12.10 -14.01
CA GLU A 86 -18.46 13.21 -14.95
C GLU A 86 -17.30 13.34 -15.95
N LYS A 87 -16.07 13.09 -15.50
CA LYS A 87 -14.86 13.21 -16.33
C LYS A 87 -14.63 12.02 -17.25
N GLU A 88 -15.02 10.83 -16.83
CA GLU A 88 -14.83 9.58 -17.58
C GLU A 88 -16.18 8.84 -17.74
N PRO A 89 -16.99 9.21 -18.75
CA PRO A 89 -18.33 8.64 -18.93
C PRO A 89 -18.35 7.12 -19.10
N ILE A 90 -17.28 6.50 -19.64
CA ILE A 90 -17.21 5.04 -19.82
C ILE A 90 -17.26 4.32 -18.45
N LEU A 91 -16.68 4.92 -17.42
CA LEU A 91 -16.65 4.35 -16.07
C LEU A 91 -17.79 4.82 -15.18
N SER A 92 -18.70 5.67 -15.69
CA SER A 92 -19.78 6.24 -14.90
C SER A 92 -20.64 5.15 -14.24
N SER A 93 -21.14 4.17 -15.00
CA SER A 93 -21.94 3.07 -14.43
C SER A 93 -21.18 2.26 -13.37
N PHE A 94 -19.88 2.05 -13.55
CA PHE A 94 -19.04 1.36 -12.58
C PHE A 94 -18.90 2.17 -11.27
N LEU A 95 -18.67 3.48 -11.37
CA LEU A 95 -18.55 4.38 -10.21
C LEU A 95 -19.88 4.54 -9.48
N TYR A 96 -20.99 4.61 -10.21
CA TYR A 96 -22.33 4.62 -9.61
C TYR A 96 -22.62 3.32 -8.86
N ALA A 97 -22.40 2.18 -9.51
CA ALA A 97 -22.62 0.88 -8.89
C ALA A 97 -21.73 0.70 -7.65
N SER A 98 -20.44 1.00 -7.75
CA SER A 98 -19.45 0.69 -6.70
C SER A 98 -19.39 1.68 -5.54
N VAL A 99 -19.84 2.92 -5.74
CA VAL A 99 -19.73 3.99 -4.73
C VAL A 99 -21.06 4.71 -4.55
N LEU A 100 -21.57 5.36 -5.60
CA LEU A 100 -22.65 6.35 -5.44
C LEU A 100 -24.01 5.72 -5.10
N SER A 101 -24.18 4.41 -5.29
CA SER A 101 -25.39 3.66 -4.93
C SER A 101 -25.45 3.23 -3.46
N HIS A 102 -24.34 3.38 -2.71
CA HIS A 102 -24.22 2.94 -1.33
C HIS A 102 -24.41 4.09 -0.33
N ASP A 103 -24.84 3.75 0.88
CA ASP A 103 -25.08 4.68 1.98
C ASP A 103 -23.85 4.91 2.87
N CYS A 104 -22.97 3.91 2.98
CA CYS A 104 -21.74 4.00 3.77
C CYS A 104 -20.53 3.34 3.09
N LEU A 105 -19.33 3.67 3.61
CA LEU A 105 -18.05 3.18 3.11
C LEU A 105 -17.92 1.66 3.19
N GLU A 106 -18.44 1.04 4.26
CA GLU A 106 -18.36 -0.40 4.49
C GLU A 106 -19.12 -1.20 3.42
N ARG A 107 -20.31 -0.73 3.01
CA ARG A 107 -21.10 -1.40 1.98
C ARG A 107 -20.50 -1.23 0.59
N ALA A 108 -19.98 -0.03 0.29
CA ALA A 108 -19.25 0.21 -0.95
C ALA A 108 -18.00 -0.68 -1.04
N LEU A 109 -17.21 -0.76 0.05
CA LEU A 109 -16.06 -1.64 0.11
C LEU A 109 -16.45 -3.12 -0.02
N SER A 110 -17.49 -3.56 0.68
CA SER A 110 -17.99 -4.94 0.59
C SER A 110 -18.39 -5.30 -0.84
N PHE A 111 -19.10 -4.40 -1.53
CA PHE A 111 -19.43 -4.57 -2.94
C PHE A 111 -18.17 -4.68 -3.81
N VAL A 112 -17.21 -3.77 -3.67
CA VAL A 112 -15.97 -3.79 -4.46
C VAL A 112 -15.19 -5.08 -4.22
N LEU A 113 -14.98 -5.48 -2.96
CA LEU A 113 -14.20 -6.68 -2.62
C LEU A 113 -14.88 -7.94 -3.12
N ALA A 114 -16.20 -8.05 -2.96
CA ALA A 114 -16.95 -9.22 -3.39
C ALA A 114 -16.86 -9.43 -4.91
N ASN A 115 -17.03 -8.37 -5.70
CA ASN A 115 -16.89 -8.45 -7.16
C ASN A 115 -15.45 -8.74 -7.62
N ARG A 116 -14.43 -8.44 -6.79
CA ARG A 116 -13.04 -8.80 -7.09
C ARG A 116 -12.73 -10.25 -6.71
N LEU A 117 -13.32 -10.74 -5.62
CA LEU A 117 -13.02 -12.05 -5.04
C LEU A 117 -13.97 -13.15 -5.52
N GLU A 118 -15.06 -12.82 -6.20
CA GLU A 118 -16.00 -13.83 -6.69
C GLU A 118 -15.33 -14.88 -7.57
N ASP A 119 -15.90 -16.07 -7.50
CA ASP A 119 -15.60 -17.19 -8.38
C ASP A 119 -16.85 -18.09 -8.49
N PRO A 120 -16.82 -19.16 -9.30
CA PRO A 120 -17.97 -20.07 -9.41
C PRO A 120 -18.39 -20.78 -8.12
N THR A 121 -17.56 -20.76 -7.07
CA THR A 121 -17.83 -21.39 -5.77
C THR A 121 -18.44 -20.41 -4.77
N LEU A 122 -17.95 -19.17 -4.76
CA LEU A 122 -18.36 -18.08 -3.88
C LEU A 122 -18.82 -16.90 -4.74
N LEU A 123 -20.13 -16.81 -4.94
CA LEU A 123 -20.74 -15.76 -5.75
C LEU A 123 -20.60 -14.40 -5.06
N ALA A 124 -20.49 -13.31 -5.84
CA ALA A 124 -20.41 -11.96 -5.27
C ALA A 124 -21.54 -11.66 -4.30
N THR A 125 -22.77 -12.11 -4.55
CA THR A 125 -23.91 -11.87 -3.63
C THR A 125 -23.68 -12.50 -2.25
N GLN A 126 -23.16 -13.72 -2.20
CA GLN A 126 -22.84 -14.41 -0.95
C GLN A 126 -21.67 -13.72 -0.22
N LEU A 127 -20.66 -13.28 -0.97
CA LEU A 127 -19.53 -12.53 -0.42
C LEU A 127 -19.98 -11.18 0.14
N ILE A 128 -20.86 -10.45 -0.56
CA ILE A 128 -21.43 -9.18 -0.09
C ILE A 128 -22.13 -9.37 1.25
N ASP A 129 -22.96 -10.39 1.40
CA ASP A 129 -23.68 -10.65 2.65
C ASP A 129 -22.71 -10.93 3.80
N ILE A 130 -21.70 -11.78 3.57
CA ILE A 130 -20.68 -12.11 4.57
C ILE A 130 -19.84 -10.89 4.94
N PHE A 131 -19.42 -10.10 3.95
CA PHE A 131 -18.55 -8.94 4.15
C PHE A 131 -19.28 -7.83 4.89
N ASN A 132 -20.54 -7.55 4.50
CA ASN A 132 -21.39 -6.61 5.20
C ASN A 132 -21.62 -7.02 6.65
N ASP A 133 -21.95 -8.28 6.92
CA ASP A 133 -22.16 -8.77 8.29
C ASP A 133 -20.93 -8.53 9.17
N VAL A 134 -19.73 -8.85 8.67
CA VAL A 134 -18.49 -8.64 9.43
C VAL A 134 -18.16 -7.14 9.57
N MET A 135 -18.11 -6.39 8.48
CA MET A 135 -17.69 -4.98 8.51
C MET A 135 -18.67 -4.08 9.27
N MET A 136 -19.98 -4.34 9.18
CA MET A 136 -20.98 -3.50 9.85
C MET A 136 -21.04 -3.78 11.35
N ASN A 137 -20.73 -5.00 11.80
CA ASN A 137 -20.83 -5.38 13.22
C ASN A 137 -19.53 -5.22 14.01
N ASP A 138 -18.40 -4.95 13.36
CA ASP A 138 -17.09 -4.79 14.01
C ASP A 138 -16.59 -3.34 13.94
N ALA A 139 -16.56 -2.65 15.10
CA ALA A 139 -16.15 -1.25 15.19
C ALA A 139 -14.65 -1.04 14.91
N ASP A 140 -13.80 -2.01 15.25
CA ASP A 140 -12.36 -1.93 15.04
C ASP A 140 -12.02 -2.11 13.57
N ILE A 141 -12.76 -2.95 12.84
CA ILE A 141 -12.67 -3.04 11.37
C ILE A 141 -13.11 -1.74 10.73
N ARG A 142 -14.24 -1.16 11.11
CA ARG A 142 -14.69 0.15 10.57
C ARG A 142 -13.64 1.23 10.76
N ARG A 143 -12.99 1.26 11.92
CA ARG A 143 -11.89 2.17 12.19
C ARG A 143 -10.68 1.86 11.29
N SER A 144 -10.29 0.60 11.18
CA SER A 144 -9.15 0.16 10.38
C SER A 144 -9.31 0.51 8.89
N ILE A 145 -10.50 0.30 8.30
CA ILE A 145 -10.83 0.67 6.91
C ILE A 145 -10.43 2.13 6.64
N ARG A 146 -10.82 3.03 7.54
CA ARG A 146 -10.57 4.47 7.42
C ARG A 146 -9.09 4.81 7.60
N LEU A 147 -8.44 4.25 8.63
CA LEU A 147 -7.03 4.51 8.91
C LEU A 147 -6.11 3.97 7.83
N ASP A 148 -6.44 2.81 7.26
CA ASP A 148 -5.69 2.21 6.15
C ASP A 148 -5.87 3.06 4.88
N ALA A 149 -7.08 3.53 4.57
CA ALA A 149 -7.30 4.45 3.43
C ALA A 149 -6.52 5.77 3.58
N GLN A 150 -6.42 6.29 4.81
CA GLN A 150 -5.56 7.43 5.13
C GLN A 150 -4.08 7.10 4.96
N ALA A 151 -3.64 5.90 5.31
CA ALA A 151 -2.25 5.47 5.11
C ALA A 151 -1.89 5.48 3.61
N PHE A 152 -2.77 4.96 2.74
CA PHE A 152 -2.57 5.02 1.28
C PHE A 152 -2.49 6.47 0.79
N LYS A 153 -3.50 7.30 1.06
CA LYS A 153 -3.49 8.70 0.59
C LYS A 153 -2.36 9.55 1.19
N GLY A 154 -1.96 9.26 2.42
CA GLY A 154 -0.98 10.06 3.16
C GLY A 154 0.48 9.69 2.89
N ARG A 155 0.75 8.47 2.42
CA ARG A 155 2.11 7.93 2.30
C ARG A 155 2.48 7.49 0.89
N ASP A 156 1.51 7.11 0.06
CA ASP A 156 1.76 6.82 -1.36
C ASP A 156 1.53 8.10 -2.18
N PRO A 157 2.59 8.72 -2.75
CA PRO A 157 2.45 9.90 -3.58
C PRO A 157 1.63 9.65 -4.86
N SER A 158 1.44 8.39 -5.26
CA SER A 158 0.63 7.99 -6.41
C SER A 158 -0.86 7.89 -6.08
N CYS A 159 -1.22 7.85 -4.80
CA CYS A 159 -2.61 7.74 -4.34
C CYS A 159 -3.18 9.12 -3.99
N ALA A 160 -3.62 9.88 -5.00
CA ALA A 160 -4.12 11.25 -4.79
C ALA A 160 -5.52 11.31 -4.14
N GLN A 161 -6.33 10.26 -4.25
CA GLN A 161 -7.75 10.24 -3.88
C GLN A 161 -8.10 9.04 -3.00
N TYR A 162 -9.07 9.19 -2.09
CA TYR A 162 -9.55 8.07 -1.28
C TYR A 162 -10.34 7.06 -2.13
N SER A 163 -11.06 7.53 -3.15
CA SER A 163 -11.77 6.67 -4.10
C SER A 163 -10.82 5.69 -4.79
N TRP A 164 -9.57 6.08 -5.06
CA TRP A 164 -8.59 5.21 -5.72
C TRP A 164 -8.15 4.05 -4.83
N ALA A 165 -7.91 4.32 -3.55
CA ALA A 165 -7.63 3.27 -2.57
C ALA A 165 -8.80 2.27 -2.51
N LEU A 166 -10.03 2.77 -2.44
CA LEU A 166 -11.24 1.94 -2.41
C LEU A 166 -11.41 1.09 -3.67
N LEU A 167 -11.15 1.62 -4.87
CA LEU A 167 -11.54 0.99 -6.14
C LEU A 167 -10.43 0.17 -6.82
N TYR A 168 -9.16 0.53 -6.63
CA TYR A 168 -8.08 0.07 -7.51
C TYR A 168 -6.88 -0.55 -6.79
N LEU A 169 -6.59 -0.15 -5.55
CA LEU A 169 -5.34 -0.54 -4.90
C LEU A 169 -5.46 -1.91 -4.23
N LYS A 170 -4.91 -2.93 -4.89
CA LYS A 170 -4.98 -4.33 -4.42
C LYS A 170 -4.33 -4.58 -3.05
N GLY A 171 -3.35 -3.76 -2.67
CA GLY A 171 -2.77 -3.80 -1.33
C GLY A 171 -3.81 -3.42 -0.26
N TYR A 172 -4.62 -2.40 -0.53
CA TYR A 172 -5.75 -2.05 0.32
C TYR A 172 -6.81 -3.15 0.31
N HIS A 173 -7.19 -3.67 -0.87
CA HIS A 173 -8.21 -4.72 -0.98
C HIS A 173 -7.83 -6.00 -0.24
N SER A 174 -6.60 -6.48 -0.41
CA SER A 174 -6.10 -7.67 0.26
C SER A 174 -6.08 -7.51 1.78
N LEU A 175 -5.67 -6.34 2.30
CA LEU A 175 -5.69 -6.06 3.72
C LEU A 175 -7.10 -6.10 4.31
N GLN A 176 -8.07 -5.42 3.69
CA GLN A 176 -9.45 -5.40 4.20
C GLN A 176 -10.11 -6.80 4.10
N SER A 177 -9.83 -7.54 3.03
CA SER A 177 -10.30 -8.91 2.85
C SER A 177 -9.70 -9.86 3.90
N TYR A 178 -8.42 -9.68 4.23
CA TYR A 178 -7.76 -10.40 5.31
C TYR A 178 -8.43 -10.13 6.66
N ARG A 179 -8.82 -8.87 6.97
CA ARG A 179 -9.51 -8.56 8.24
C ARG A 179 -10.82 -9.34 8.39
N ILE A 180 -11.57 -9.49 7.29
CA ILE A 180 -12.76 -10.35 7.27
C ILE A 180 -12.39 -11.81 7.53
N ALA A 181 -11.39 -12.33 6.81
CA ALA A 181 -10.92 -13.70 7.02
C ALA A 181 -10.43 -13.94 8.47
N HIS A 182 -9.79 -12.95 9.08
CA HIS A 182 -9.34 -12.98 10.48
C HIS A 182 -10.51 -13.11 11.46
N VAL A 183 -11.58 -12.32 11.28
CA VAL A 183 -12.79 -12.44 12.11
C VAL A 183 -13.44 -13.81 11.93
N LEU A 184 -13.60 -14.27 10.69
CA LEU A 184 -14.17 -15.59 10.40
C LEU A 184 -13.35 -16.72 11.03
N TRP A 185 -12.02 -16.61 11.00
CA TRP A 185 -11.11 -17.54 11.65
C TRP A 185 -11.35 -17.61 13.16
N ASN A 186 -11.46 -16.45 13.82
CA ASN A 186 -11.68 -16.35 15.26
C ASN A 186 -13.10 -16.80 15.69
N GLN A 187 -14.08 -16.71 14.79
CA GLN A 187 -15.42 -17.28 14.97
C GLN A 187 -15.47 -18.81 14.77
N GLY A 188 -14.34 -19.45 14.44
CA GLY A 188 -14.27 -20.88 14.17
C GLY A 188 -14.67 -21.28 12.75
N ARG A 189 -15.04 -20.35 11.87
CA ARG A 189 -15.35 -20.57 10.44
C ARG A 189 -14.07 -20.72 9.61
N LYS A 190 -13.14 -21.58 10.08
CA LYS A 190 -11.78 -21.70 9.55
C LYS A 190 -11.72 -22.10 8.07
N VAL A 191 -12.61 -22.99 7.62
CA VAL A 191 -12.65 -23.43 6.22
C VAL A 191 -12.92 -22.24 5.29
N LEU A 192 -13.87 -21.38 5.66
CA LEU A 192 -14.18 -20.17 4.88
C LEU A 192 -13.04 -19.15 4.93
N ALA A 193 -12.41 -18.97 6.10
CA ALA A 193 -11.26 -18.09 6.23
C ALA A 193 -10.08 -18.54 5.35
N LEU A 194 -9.82 -19.85 5.27
CA LEU A 194 -8.78 -20.42 4.39
C LEU A 194 -9.16 -20.32 2.91
N ALA A 195 -10.44 -20.53 2.56
CA ALA A 195 -10.91 -20.32 1.21
C ALA A 195 -10.72 -18.86 0.76
N LEU A 196 -11.03 -17.90 1.63
CA LEU A 196 -10.77 -16.48 1.40
C LEU A 196 -9.27 -16.18 1.28
N GLN A 197 -8.43 -16.71 2.18
CA GLN A 197 -6.97 -16.57 2.07
C GLN A 197 -6.47 -17.03 0.69
N SER A 198 -6.89 -18.22 0.25
CA SER A 198 -6.52 -18.76 -1.07
C SER A 198 -6.96 -17.82 -2.20
N ARG A 199 -8.19 -17.31 -2.12
CA ARG A 199 -8.73 -16.40 -3.14
C ARG A 199 -8.04 -15.04 -3.17
N ILE A 200 -7.72 -14.47 -2.00
CA ILE A 200 -6.93 -13.24 -1.86
C ILE A 200 -5.55 -13.44 -2.50
N SER A 201 -4.90 -14.58 -2.25
CA SER A 201 -3.61 -14.91 -2.85
C SER A 201 -3.70 -15.03 -4.38
N GLU A 202 -4.76 -15.65 -4.90
CA GLU A 202 -4.93 -15.81 -6.36
C GLU A 202 -5.21 -14.47 -7.06
N VAL A 203 -6.12 -13.66 -6.53
CA VAL A 203 -6.59 -12.42 -7.17
C VAL A 203 -5.60 -11.27 -6.97
N PHE A 204 -5.04 -11.13 -5.77
CA PHE A 204 -4.21 -9.98 -5.41
C PHE A 204 -2.71 -10.30 -5.36
N ALA A 205 -2.32 -11.58 -5.41
CA ALA A 205 -0.96 -12.04 -5.17
C ALA A 205 -0.45 -11.64 -3.78
N VAL A 206 -1.31 -11.71 -2.77
CA VAL A 206 -1.02 -11.42 -1.37
C VAL A 206 -1.48 -12.61 -0.52
N ASP A 207 -0.57 -13.24 0.20
CA ASP A 207 -0.88 -14.39 1.06
C ASP A 207 -0.71 -14.00 2.53
N ILE A 208 -1.83 -13.80 3.23
CA ILE A 208 -1.84 -13.49 4.67
C ILE A 208 -2.66 -14.57 5.36
N HIS A 209 -2.00 -15.33 6.22
CA HIS A 209 -2.69 -16.35 7.00
C HIS A 209 -3.73 -15.72 7.94
N PRO A 210 -5.00 -16.20 7.98
CA PRO A 210 -6.06 -15.58 8.76
C PRO A 210 -5.78 -15.44 10.27
N ALA A 211 -4.94 -16.30 10.84
CA ALA A 211 -4.55 -16.21 12.26
C ALA A 211 -3.48 -15.15 12.58
N ALA A 212 -2.88 -14.52 11.57
CA ALA A 212 -1.94 -13.42 11.79
C ALA A 212 -2.63 -12.29 12.59
N LYS A 213 -1.85 -11.35 13.14
CA LYS A 213 -2.40 -10.20 13.85
C LYS A 213 -1.82 -8.94 13.24
N ILE A 214 -2.66 -8.12 12.62
CA ILE A 214 -2.23 -6.92 11.90
C ILE A 214 -2.99 -5.72 12.48
N GLY A 215 -2.24 -4.70 12.88
CA GLY A 215 -2.75 -3.45 13.41
C GLY A 215 -3.51 -2.60 12.39
N GLU A 216 -3.70 -1.33 12.72
CA GLU A 216 -4.42 -0.33 11.91
C GLU A 216 -3.47 0.71 11.31
N GLY A 217 -3.92 1.39 10.24
CA GLY A 217 -3.13 2.42 9.56
C GLY A 217 -1.98 1.83 8.75
N ILE A 218 -2.20 0.66 8.17
CA ILE A 218 -1.20 -0.10 7.42
C ILE A 218 -1.18 0.35 5.96
N LEU A 219 0.02 0.53 5.42
CA LEU A 219 0.22 0.65 3.98
C LEU A 219 0.78 -0.67 3.46
N LEU A 220 0.06 -1.32 2.54
CA LEU A 220 0.58 -2.42 1.73
C LEU A 220 0.80 -1.90 0.32
N ASP A 221 1.94 -1.25 0.08
CA ASP A 221 2.18 -0.62 -1.21
C ASP A 221 2.50 -1.69 -2.27
N HIS A 222 1.87 -1.54 -3.44
CA HIS A 222 1.82 -2.49 -4.56
C HIS A 222 1.25 -3.90 -4.25
N GLY A 223 1.46 -4.45 -3.05
CA GLY A 223 0.93 -5.71 -2.54
C GLY A 223 1.55 -6.99 -3.12
N THR A 224 1.94 -7.02 -4.40
CA THR A 224 2.37 -8.26 -5.10
C THR A 224 3.46 -9.02 -4.36
N GLY A 225 3.27 -10.32 -4.15
CA GLY A 225 4.25 -11.22 -3.55
C GLY A 225 4.43 -11.08 -2.03
N LEU A 226 3.55 -10.33 -1.35
CA LEU A 226 3.55 -10.25 0.10
C LEU A 226 3.13 -11.61 0.71
N VAL A 227 3.90 -12.08 1.69
CA VAL A 227 3.59 -13.31 2.45
C VAL A 227 3.67 -13.02 3.95
N ILE A 228 2.60 -13.29 4.69
CA ILE A 228 2.54 -13.13 6.15
C ILE A 228 1.99 -14.41 6.79
N GLY A 229 2.84 -15.07 7.59
CA GLY A 229 2.50 -16.35 8.18
C GLY A 229 1.66 -16.29 9.45
N GLU A 230 1.18 -17.47 9.85
CA GLU A 230 0.16 -17.70 10.89
C GLU A 230 0.37 -16.96 12.21
N THR A 231 1.60 -16.91 12.72
CA THR A 231 1.90 -16.37 14.06
C THR A 231 2.57 -15.00 13.99
N ALA A 232 2.53 -14.37 12.82
CA ALA A 232 3.10 -13.05 12.62
C ALA A 232 2.26 -12.00 13.36
N VAL A 233 2.94 -11.00 13.90
CA VAL A 233 2.29 -9.81 14.47
C VAL A 233 2.85 -8.59 13.78
N VAL A 234 1.98 -7.73 13.28
CA VAL A 234 2.31 -6.43 12.67
C VAL A 234 1.64 -5.35 13.51
N GLY A 235 2.44 -4.44 14.06
CA GLY A 235 1.97 -3.29 14.82
C GLY A 235 1.19 -2.28 13.97
N ASN A 236 0.78 -1.18 14.60
CA ASN A 236 0.07 -0.10 13.91
C ASN A 236 1.02 0.72 13.03
N TRP A 237 0.46 1.43 12.06
CA TRP A 237 1.19 2.42 11.25
C TRP A 237 2.43 1.85 10.54
N VAL A 238 2.44 0.55 10.22
CA VAL A 238 3.53 -0.10 9.48
C VAL A 238 3.31 0.11 7.98
N SER A 239 4.40 0.26 7.23
CA SER A 239 4.39 0.28 5.77
C SER A 239 5.20 -0.90 5.24
N LEU A 240 4.57 -1.73 4.40
CA LEU A 240 5.16 -2.90 3.77
C LEU A 240 5.10 -2.74 2.26
N MET A 241 6.24 -2.95 1.60
CA MET A 241 6.34 -2.93 0.14
C MET A 241 6.03 -4.31 -0.47
N GLN A 242 6.03 -4.38 -1.80
CA GLN A 242 5.91 -5.64 -2.55
C GLN A 242 6.98 -6.67 -2.18
N GLY A 243 6.63 -7.96 -2.27
CA GLY A 243 7.56 -9.07 -2.10
C GLY A 243 8.08 -9.27 -0.67
N VAL A 244 7.56 -8.53 0.31
CA VAL A 244 7.96 -8.71 1.71
C VAL A 244 7.47 -10.07 2.22
N THR A 245 8.33 -10.78 2.95
CA THR A 245 7.98 -12.06 3.57
C THR A 245 8.17 -12.01 5.08
N LEU A 246 7.11 -12.29 5.83
CA LEU A 246 7.12 -12.53 7.29
C LEU A 246 6.93 -14.04 7.53
N GLY A 247 8.03 -14.78 7.39
CA GLY A 247 8.04 -16.24 7.25
C GLY A 247 8.53 -16.99 8.48
N GLY A 248 8.25 -18.29 8.52
CA GLY A 248 8.77 -19.21 9.53
C GLY A 248 10.16 -19.74 9.21
N THR A 249 10.84 -20.29 10.22
CA THR A 249 12.06 -21.10 10.04
C THR A 249 11.75 -22.57 10.33
N GLY A 250 11.82 -23.43 9.32
CA GLY A 250 11.64 -24.87 9.49
C GLY A 250 10.18 -25.33 9.63
N LYS A 251 10.00 -26.53 10.20
CA LYS A 251 8.72 -27.28 10.25
C LYS A 251 8.10 -27.37 11.64
N GLU A 252 8.67 -26.71 12.64
CA GLU A 252 8.22 -26.81 14.02
C GLU A 252 6.91 -26.03 14.22
N HIS A 253 6.06 -26.57 15.09
CA HIS A 253 4.82 -25.92 15.51
C HIS A 253 5.09 -24.92 16.64
N GLY A 254 4.22 -23.93 16.76
CA GLY A 254 4.32 -22.86 17.76
C GLY A 254 4.60 -21.50 17.13
N ASP A 255 5.01 -20.56 17.98
CA ASP A 255 5.28 -19.20 17.55
C ASP A 255 6.61 -19.11 16.79
N ARG A 256 6.52 -18.94 15.47
CA ARG A 256 7.62 -19.10 14.52
C ARG A 256 7.77 -17.97 13.51
N HIS A 257 6.94 -16.94 13.57
CA HIS A 257 6.93 -15.84 12.60
C HIS A 257 7.27 -14.49 13.25
N PRO A 258 7.65 -13.49 12.44
CA PRO A 258 8.13 -12.21 12.95
C PRO A 258 7.11 -11.39 13.75
N LYS A 259 7.63 -10.53 14.63
CA LYS A 259 6.91 -9.49 15.37
C LYS A 259 7.41 -8.13 14.92
N ILE A 260 6.62 -7.43 14.11
CA ILE A 260 6.95 -6.13 13.54
C ILE A 260 6.37 -5.02 14.43
N GLY A 261 7.25 -4.17 14.94
CA GLY A 261 6.89 -3.05 15.79
C GLY A 261 6.12 -1.96 15.03
N GLN A 262 5.42 -1.11 15.80
CA GLN A 262 4.69 0.04 15.27
C GLN A 262 5.63 0.96 14.47
N GLY A 263 5.13 1.60 13.41
CA GLY A 263 5.90 2.61 12.67
C GLY A 263 7.05 2.05 11.82
N ALA A 264 7.21 0.73 11.76
CA ALA A 264 8.29 0.11 10.99
C ALA A 264 8.05 0.22 9.47
N LEU A 265 9.14 0.35 8.71
CA LEU A 265 9.14 0.33 7.24
C LEU A 265 9.86 -0.92 6.74
N LEU A 266 9.16 -1.76 5.97
CA LEU A 266 9.74 -2.96 5.35
C LEU A 266 9.85 -2.73 3.84
N GLY A 267 11.08 -2.53 3.35
CA GLY A 267 11.39 -2.27 1.95
C GLY A 267 11.09 -3.44 1.02
N ALA A 268 11.02 -3.16 -0.28
CA ALA A 268 10.63 -4.13 -1.30
C ALA A 268 11.49 -5.41 -1.27
N GLY A 269 10.85 -6.58 -1.29
CA GLY A 269 11.55 -7.87 -1.28
C GLY A 269 12.26 -8.22 0.03
N ALA A 270 12.06 -7.47 1.12
CA ALA A 270 12.66 -7.82 2.40
C ALA A 270 12.07 -9.13 2.95
N THR A 271 12.95 -10.05 3.37
CA THR A 271 12.58 -11.34 3.91
C THR A 271 12.98 -11.41 5.37
N ILE A 272 12.01 -11.59 6.28
CA ILE A 272 12.19 -11.66 7.72
C ILE A 272 11.72 -13.04 8.18
N LEU A 273 12.63 -13.85 8.71
CA LEU A 273 12.35 -15.26 9.02
C LEU A 273 12.53 -15.57 10.51
N GLY A 274 11.57 -16.34 11.04
CA GLY A 274 11.61 -16.88 12.40
C GLY A 274 10.87 -16.00 13.40
N ASN A 275 10.79 -16.48 14.63
CA ASN A 275 10.20 -15.71 15.73
C ASN A 275 11.19 -14.66 16.25
N ILE A 276 11.38 -13.63 15.42
CA ILE A 276 12.25 -12.49 15.72
C ILE A 276 11.44 -11.20 15.74
N THR A 277 11.99 -10.20 16.41
CA THR A 277 11.37 -8.88 16.56
C THR A 277 12.08 -7.89 15.66
N VAL A 278 11.31 -7.14 14.88
CA VAL A 278 11.74 -5.87 14.28
C VAL A 278 11.15 -4.77 15.14
N GLY A 279 11.99 -4.00 15.82
CA GLY A 279 11.56 -3.02 16.81
C GLY A 279 10.69 -1.90 16.24
N GLU A 280 10.03 -1.17 17.14
CA GLU A 280 9.26 0.04 16.79
C GLU A 280 10.13 1.04 16.02
N GLY A 281 9.56 1.65 14.98
CA GLY A 281 10.22 2.63 14.14
C GLY A 281 11.46 2.10 13.41
N ALA A 282 11.68 0.79 13.33
CA ALA A 282 12.82 0.23 12.61
C ALA A 282 12.57 0.22 11.09
N MET A 283 13.65 0.27 10.32
CA MET A 283 13.62 0.24 8.86
C MET A 283 14.42 -0.95 8.33
N ILE A 284 13.77 -1.76 7.50
CA ILE A 284 14.43 -2.85 6.78
C ILE A 284 14.58 -2.43 5.32
N ALA A 285 15.81 -2.34 4.84
CA ALA A 285 16.05 -1.96 3.44
C ALA A 285 15.57 -3.03 2.47
N ALA A 286 15.28 -2.60 1.24
CA ALA A 286 14.86 -3.49 0.16
C ALA A 286 15.85 -4.65 -0.04
N GLY A 287 15.31 -5.85 -0.31
CA GLY A 287 16.08 -7.07 -0.58
C GLY A 287 16.85 -7.65 0.60
N SER A 288 16.64 -7.15 1.83
CA SER A 288 17.38 -7.63 3.01
C SER A 288 16.85 -8.97 3.52
N LEU A 289 17.75 -9.83 4.02
CA LEU A 289 17.41 -11.09 4.70
C LEU A 289 17.65 -10.97 6.21
N VAL A 290 16.59 -10.82 6.98
CA VAL A 290 16.65 -10.61 8.44
C VAL A 290 16.44 -11.94 9.18
N LEU A 291 17.47 -12.37 9.91
CA LEU A 291 17.49 -13.63 10.66
C LEU A 291 17.69 -13.44 12.17
N LYS A 292 17.76 -12.19 12.63
CA LYS A 292 18.00 -11.81 14.03
C LYS A 292 17.13 -10.62 14.40
N HIS A 293 16.89 -10.44 15.70
CA HIS A 293 16.17 -9.25 16.20
C HIS A 293 16.82 -7.96 15.70
N VAL A 294 15.99 -7.01 15.29
CA VAL A 294 16.38 -5.66 14.86
C VAL A 294 15.92 -4.68 15.96
N PRO A 295 16.84 -3.93 16.59
CA PRO A 295 16.48 -2.98 17.64
C PRO A 295 15.48 -1.90 17.17
N PRO A 296 14.70 -1.31 18.08
CA PRO A 296 13.87 -0.14 17.76
C PRO A 296 14.69 1.01 17.16
N HIS A 297 14.06 1.79 16.28
CA HIS A 297 14.64 2.95 15.61
C HIS A 297 15.99 2.67 14.92
N SER A 298 16.18 1.44 14.44
CA SER A 298 17.40 1.04 13.74
C SER A 298 17.13 0.72 12.28
N MET A 299 18.15 0.85 11.44
CA MET A 299 18.07 0.47 10.03
C MET A 299 18.96 -0.76 9.77
N ALA A 300 18.36 -1.81 9.20
CA ALA A 300 19.04 -3.06 8.86
C ALA A 300 19.07 -3.29 7.34
N VAL A 301 20.23 -3.70 6.82
CA VAL A 301 20.46 -3.88 5.37
C VAL A 301 21.27 -5.15 5.09
N GLY A 302 21.03 -5.74 3.92
CA GLY A 302 21.90 -6.77 3.33
C GLY A 302 21.40 -8.20 3.53
N ASN A 303 22.18 -9.15 3.03
CA ASN A 303 21.89 -10.59 3.08
C ASN A 303 23.13 -11.37 3.56
N PRO A 304 23.20 -11.80 4.84
CA PRO A 304 22.23 -11.53 5.91
C PRO A 304 22.28 -10.07 6.37
N ALA A 305 21.15 -9.58 6.89
CA ALA A 305 20.98 -8.20 7.28
C ALA A 305 21.82 -7.86 8.52
N LYS A 306 22.45 -6.69 8.51
CA LYS A 306 23.16 -6.10 9.65
C LYS A 306 22.56 -4.73 9.96
N VAL A 307 22.48 -4.39 11.23
CA VAL A 307 22.17 -3.02 11.66
C VAL A 307 23.34 -2.14 11.26
N VAL A 308 23.04 -1.05 10.57
CA VAL A 308 24.05 -0.14 10.01
C VAL A 308 23.94 1.29 10.56
N GLY A 309 22.99 1.52 11.47
CA GLY A 309 22.72 2.81 12.11
C GLY A 309 21.25 2.95 12.50
N TYR A 310 20.83 4.19 12.78
CA TYR A 310 19.57 4.51 13.44
C TYR A 310 18.71 5.46 12.62
N THR A 311 17.41 5.29 12.70
CA THR A 311 16.42 6.15 12.06
C THR A 311 16.30 7.47 12.81
N GLU A 312 15.83 8.52 12.13
CA GLU A 312 15.54 9.82 12.75
C GLU A 312 14.36 9.72 13.74
N LYS A 313 13.97 10.86 14.34
CA LYS A 313 12.85 10.92 15.32
C LYS A 313 11.48 10.58 14.73
N GLU A 314 11.30 10.66 13.41
CA GLU A 314 10.03 10.36 12.76
C GLU A 314 9.97 8.89 12.31
N ASP A 315 8.79 8.28 12.39
CA ASP A 315 8.59 6.89 11.99
C ASP A 315 8.89 6.71 10.49
N PRO A 316 9.77 5.78 10.10
CA PRO A 316 10.16 5.60 8.70
C PRO A 316 8.97 5.18 7.82
N SER A 317 7.97 4.51 8.39
CA SER A 317 6.75 4.13 7.68
C SER A 317 5.91 5.31 7.20
N LEU A 318 6.04 6.49 7.83
CA LEU A 318 5.30 7.69 7.46
C LEU A 318 6.05 8.50 6.39
N THR A 319 7.38 8.52 6.48
CA THR A 319 8.21 9.32 5.56
C THR A 319 8.47 8.62 4.23
N MET A 320 8.36 7.27 4.20
CA MET A 320 8.65 6.45 3.01
C MET A 320 10.01 6.73 2.37
N LYS A 321 10.97 7.21 3.16
CA LYS A 321 12.35 7.44 2.73
C LYS A 321 13.07 6.10 2.67
N HIS A 322 13.25 5.59 1.45
CA HIS A 322 13.89 4.29 1.21
C HIS A 322 15.43 4.36 1.14
N ASP A 323 16.00 5.56 1.11
CA ASP A 323 17.44 5.79 1.00
C ASP A 323 18.16 5.52 2.33
N ALA A 324 18.97 4.46 2.35
CA ALA A 324 20.14 4.44 3.21
C ALA A 324 21.15 5.40 2.57
N ARG A 325 21.24 6.65 3.04
CA ARG A 325 22.05 7.66 2.35
C ARG A 325 23.54 7.28 2.30
N ARG A 326 24.28 7.88 1.36
CA ARG A 326 25.71 7.62 1.15
C ARG A 326 26.56 7.93 2.39
N ASP A 327 26.21 8.96 3.14
CA ASP A 327 26.75 9.36 4.44
C ASP A 327 26.59 8.27 5.52
N TYR A 328 25.51 7.49 5.44
CA TYR A 328 25.28 6.34 6.30
C TYR A 328 26.24 5.18 5.98
N PHE A 329 26.46 4.88 4.70
CA PHE A 329 27.43 3.87 4.28
C PHE A 329 28.89 4.32 4.48
N GLU A 330 29.20 5.62 4.36
CA GLU A 330 30.52 6.19 4.65
C GLU A 330 30.87 6.08 6.14
N HIS A 331 29.91 6.29 7.06
CA HIS A 331 30.10 6.05 8.49
C HIS A 331 30.35 4.57 8.83
N VAL A 332 29.63 3.65 8.17
CA VAL A 332 29.82 2.20 8.36
C VAL A 332 31.18 1.75 7.83
N ALA A 333 31.60 2.24 6.65
CA ALA A 333 32.91 1.94 6.07
C ALA A 333 34.06 2.51 6.92
N GLY A 334 33.88 3.69 7.54
CA GLY A 334 34.87 4.30 8.43
C GLY A 334 34.93 3.73 9.85
N SER A 335 33.96 2.92 10.26
CA SER A 335 33.85 2.37 11.63
C SER A 335 34.32 0.91 11.76
N PHE A 336 34.83 0.30 10.68
CA PHE A 336 35.59 -0.94 10.80
C PHE A 336 37.04 -0.57 11.17
N PRO A 337 37.53 -0.84 12.39
CA PRO A 337 38.96 -0.82 12.62
C PRO A 337 39.55 -1.92 11.74
N ASP A 338 40.46 -1.53 10.84
CA ASP A 338 41.22 -2.44 10.00
C ASP A 338 41.96 -3.43 10.91
N GLY A 339 41.37 -4.61 11.05
CA GLY A 339 41.82 -5.64 11.94
C GLY A 339 42.93 -6.43 11.30
N ARG A 340 44.17 -6.01 11.59
CA ARG A 340 45.49 -6.68 11.43
C ARG A 340 46.23 -6.34 10.13
N SER A 341 47.54 -6.17 10.12
CA SER A 341 48.59 -5.91 11.11
C SER A 341 49.89 -5.82 10.30
N ASN A 342 50.82 -4.96 10.71
CA ASN A 342 52.18 -4.88 10.20
C ASN A 342 52.77 -6.26 9.82
N GLY A 343 53.01 -6.45 8.52
CA GLY A 343 53.88 -7.50 7.98
C GLY A 343 55.14 -6.85 7.44
N SER A 344 56.16 -6.78 8.28
CA SER A 344 57.52 -6.38 7.95
C SER A 344 58.04 -7.10 6.71
N VAL A 345 58.49 -6.33 5.73
CA VAL A 345 59.40 -6.82 4.68
C VAL A 345 60.71 -7.20 5.35
N VAL A 346 61.05 -8.49 5.35
CA VAL A 346 62.40 -8.98 5.61
C VAL A 346 62.76 -10.03 4.56
N LYS A 347 63.78 -9.63 3.78
CA LYS A 347 64.56 -10.34 2.74
C LYS A 347 63.90 -10.54 1.39
#